data_AF-A0A969CTL3-F1
#
_entry.id   AF-A0A969CTL3-F1
#
_cell.length_a   1.000
_cell.length_b   1.000
_cell.length_c   1.000
_cell.angle_alpha   90.00
_cell.angle_beta   90.00
_cell.angle_gamma   90.00
#
_symmetry.space_group_name_H-M   'P 1'
#
loop_
_entity.id
_entity.type
_entity.pdbx_description
1 polymer ?
#
loop_
_entity_poly.entity_id
_entity_poly.type
_entity_poly.pdbx_seq_one_letter_code
_entity_poly.pdbx_strand_id
1 'polypeptide(L)'
;QVMESDIPTASDVKQSQLQADNKLTWREVNKLPLHDVSGKVIGLLGSIEDITDRKRAEDLLKQSEAKYRQLAQREGLQNRLASQIRQSLKLETILKTAVQEVRETLGTIAH
;
A
#
# COMPACT_ATOMS: atom_id res chain seq x y z
N GLN A 1 -26.36 14.24 21.48
CA GLN A 1 -25.65 14.42 20.18
C GLN A 1 -26.48 14.13 18.92
N VAL A 2 -27.27 13.05 18.74
CA VAL A 2 -28.23 12.96 17.60
C VAL A 2 -29.63 13.45 17.97
N MET A 3 -30.16 13.06 19.14
CA MET A 3 -31.47 13.53 19.60
C MET A 3 -31.54 15.05 19.87
N GLU A 4 -30.40 15.69 20.11
CA GLU A 4 -30.33 17.14 20.37
C GLU A 4 -30.03 17.94 19.10
N SER A 5 -29.37 17.33 18.10
CA SER A 5 -28.95 18.03 16.88
C SER A 5 -29.88 17.80 15.70
N ASP A 6 -30.69 16.73 15.75
CA ASP A 6 -31.51 16.25 14.63
C ASP A 6 -30.72 15.94 13.35
N ILE A 7 -29.42 15.71 13.48
CA ILE A 7 -28.54 15.38 12.37
C ILE A 7 -28.28 13.87 12.35
N PRO A 8 -28.61 13.16 11.26
CA PRO A 8 -28.23 11.77 11.06
C PRO A 8 -26.74 11.56 11.28
N THR A 9 -26.39 10.52 12.01
CA THR A 9 -25.00 10.03 12.04
C THR A 9 -24.91 8.81 11.14
N ALA A 10 -24.29 9.00 9.98
CA ALA A 10 -23.99 7.92 9.04
C ALA A 10 -22.50 7.54 9.14
N SER A 11 -22.23 6.24 9.14
CA SER A 11 -20.88 5.66 9.08
C SER A 11 -19.94 6.11 10.22
N ASP A 12 -20.46 6.28 11.44
CA ASP A 12 -19.62 6.48 12.62
C ASP A 12 -18.96 5.15 12.97
N VAL A 13 -17.79 4.91 12.37
CA VAL A 13 -16.95 3.75 12.63
C VAL A 13 -16.25 3.95 13.96
N LYS A 14 -16.76 3.30 15.00
CA LYS A 14 -16.15 3.34 16.32
C LYS A 14 -15.10 2.25 16.44
N GLN A 15 -13.87 2.68 16.63
CA GLN A 15 -12.77 1.77 16.92
C GLN A 15 -12.94 1.17 18.31
N SER A 16 -12.92 -0.16 18.35
CA SER A 16 -12.85 -1.02 19.53
C SER A 16 -13.90 -0.80 20.62
N GLN A 17 -14.88 -1.70 20.68
CA GLN A 17 -15.49 -2.06 21.96
C GLN A 17 -14.98 -3.44 22.37
N LEU A 18 -14.48 -3.55 23.60
CA LEU A 18 -14.30 -4.85 24.25
C LEU A 18 -15.69 -5.48 24.39
N GLN A 19 -15.92 -6.62 23.75
CA GLN A 19 -17.01 -7.50 24.15
C GLN A 19 -16.70 -8.11 25.52
N ALA A 20 -17.71 -8.70 26.17
CA ALA A 20 -17.55 -9.36 27.47
C ALA A 20 -16.48 -10.48 27.47
N ASP A 21 -16.08 -10.95 26.28
CA ASP A 21 -15.03 -11.95 26.02
C ASP A 21 -13.64 -11.33 25.73
N ASN A 22 -13.43 -10.03 25.97
CA ASN A 22 -12.20 -9.30 25.68
C ASN A 22 -11.82 -9.20 24.18
N LYS A 23 -12.71 -9.58 23.26
CA LYS A 23 -12.44 -9.52 21.82
C LYS A 23 -12.62 -8.09 21.29
N LEU A 24 -11.59 -7.59 20.62
CA LEU A 24 -11.65 -6.34 19.88
C LEU A 24 -12.48 -6.54 18.59
N THR A 25 -13.58 -5.79 18.49
CA THR A 25 -14.43 -5.77 17.29
C THR A 25 -14.56 -4.36 16.75
N TRP A 26 -14.63 -4.27 15.42
CA TRP A 26 -14.93 -3.02 14.72
C TRP A 26 -16.43 -2.94 14.52
N ARG A 27 -17.04 -1.82 14.95
CA ARG A 27 -18.47 -1.60 14.80
C ARG A 27 -18.73 -0.34 14.01
N GLU A 28 -19.53 -0.47 12.97
CA GLU A 28 -20.12 0.66 12.28
C GLU A 28 -21.50 0.93 12.86
N VAL A 29 -21.73 2.18 13.28
CA VAL A 29 -23.00 2.57 13.90
C VAL A 29 -23.64 3.67 13.08
N ASN A 30 -24.87 3.42 12.65
CA ASN A 30 -25.71 4.42 12.01
C ASN A 30 -26.85 4.78 12.96
N LYS A 31 -27.21 6.06 13.02
CA LYS A 31 -28.30 6.57 13.84
C LYS A 31 -29.10 7.61 13.08
N LEU A 32 -30.41 7.40 13.02
CA LEU A 32 -31.38 8.27 12.39
C LEU A 32 -32.37 8.75 13.46
N PRO A 33 -32.62 10.06 13.58
CA PRO A 33 -33.70 10.55 14.43
C PRO A 33 -35.05 10.09 13.87
N LEU A 34 -35.95 9.71 14.77
CA LEU A 34 -37.35 9.42 14.47
C LEU A 34 -38.19 10.59 14.95
N HIS A 35 -39.06 11.10 14.08
CA HIS A 35 -39.92 12.24 14.38
C HIS A 35 -41.38 11.82 14.55
N ASP A 36 -42.10 12.56 15.39
CA ASP A 36 -43.56 12.53 15.39
C ASP A 36 -44.14 13.41 14.27
N VAL A 37 -45.47 13.43 14.16
CA VAL A 37 -46.19 14.23 13.17
C VAL A 37 -46.00 15.75 13.32
N SER A 38 -45.49 16.22 14.47
CA SER A 38 -45.19 17.63 14.71
C SER A 38 -43.74 17.99 14.39
N GLY A 39 -42.94 17.02 13.92
CA GLY A 39 -41.52 17.21 13.62
C GLY A 39 -40.62 17.17 14.85
N LYS A 40 -41.11 16.71 16.00
CA LYS A 40 -40.30 16.55 17.21
C LYS A 40 -39.60 15.21 17.20
N VAL A 41 -38.29 15.18 17.49
CA VAL A 41 -37.55 13.92 17.67
C VAL A 41 -38.09 13.17 18.88
N ILE A 42 -38.62 11.96 18.64
CA ILE A 42 -39.19 11.07 19.66
C ILE A 42 -38.36 9.82 19.91
N GLY A 43 -37.34 9.57 19.08
CA GLY A 43 -36.48 8.41 19.25
C GLY A 43 -35.33 8.37 18.25
N LEU A 44 -34.60 7.26 18.27
CA LEU A 44 -33.53 6.97 17.33
C LEU A 44 -33.75 5.59 16.71
N LEU A 45 -33.65 5.51 15.39
CA LEU A 45 -33.46 4.26 14.67
C LEU A 45 -31.95 4.06 14.48
N GLY A 46 -31.39 3.04 15.11
CA GLY A 46 -29.98 2.71 15.02
C GLY A 46 -29.73 1.38 14.32
N SER A 47 -28.67 1.28 13.54
CA SER A 47 -28.08 0.00 13.11
C SER A 47 -26.65 -0.11 13.62
N ILE A 48 -26.26 -1.34 14.00
CA ILE A 48 -24.91 -1.66 14.42
C ILE A 48 -24.47 -2.87 13.61
N GLU A 49 -23.37 -2.72 12.88
CA GLU A 49 -22.78 -3.79 12.10
C GLU A 49 -21.37 -4.09 12.61
N ASP A 50 -21.06 -5.37 12.80
CA ASP A 50 -19.68 -5.81 13.04
C ASP A 50 -18.94 -5.87 11.71
N ILE A 51 -18.00 -4.95 11.51
CA ILE A 51 -17.20 -4.82 10.29
C ILE A 51 -15.78 -5.37 10.48
N THR A 52 -15.54 -6.20 11.51
CA THR A 52 -14.20 -6.70 11.84
C THR A 52 -13.58 -7.46 10.66
N ASP A 53 -14.35 -8.33 10.01
CA ASP A 53 -13.84 -9.13 8.90
C ASP A 53 -13.58 -8.27 7.66
N ARG A 54 -14.41 -7.25 7.42
CA ARG A 54 -14.15 -6.24 6.38
C ARG A 54 -12.83 -5.52 6.63
N LYS A 55 -12.58 -5.07 7.87
CA LYS A 55 -11.32 -4.40 8.23
C LYS A 55 -10.11 -5.31 8.11
N ARG A 56 -10.22 -6.58 8.49
CA ARG A 56 -9.14 -7.56 8.27
C ARG A 56 -8.84 -7.76 6.79
N ALA A 57 -9.86 -7.85 5.95
CA ALA A 57 -9.68 -7.99 4.51
C ALA A 57 -9.00 -6.75 3.90
N GLU A 58 -9.42 -5.54 4.29
CA GLU A 58 -8.79 -4.28 3.90
C GLU A 58 -7.29 -4.24 4.29
N ASP A 59 -6.96 -4.66 5.52
CA ASP A 59 -5.58 -4.69 6.00
C ASP A 59 -4.73 -5.74 5.26
N LEU A 60 -5.27 -6.94 5.02
CA LEU A 60 -4.59 -7.97 4.26
C LEU A 60 -4.31 -7.53 2.82
N LEU A 61 -5.28 -6.85 2.19
CA LEU A 61 -5.11 -6.29 0.85
C LEU A 61 -3.98 -5.25 0.84
N LYS A 62 -4.00 -4.31 1.78
CA LYS A 62 -2.97 -3.28 1.92
C LYS A 62 -1.57 -3.87 2.13
N GLN A 63 -1.45 -4.92 2.95
CA GLN A 63 -0.19 -5.62 3.16
C GLN A 63 0.30 -6.33 1.89
N SER A 64 -0.62 -6.96 1.16
CA SER A 64 -0.32 -7.62 -0.12
C SER A 64 0.19 -6.62 -1.16
N GLU A 65 -0.50 -5.49 -1.33
CA GLU A 65 -0.09 -4.42 -2.25
C GLU A 65 1.29 -3.85 -1.90
N ALA A 66 1.57 -3.62 -0.62
CA ALA A 66 2.88 -3.16 -0.16
C ALA A 66 3.98 -4.18 -0.50
N LYS A 67 3.71 -5.48 -0.30
CA LYS A 67 4.64 -6.55 -0.64
C LYS A 67 4.90 -6.62 -2.15
N TYR A 68 3.86 -6.56 -2.98
CA TYR A 68 4.02 -6.54 -4.45
C TYR A 68 4.79 -5.31 -4.93
N ARG A 69 4.53 -4.13 -4.34
CA ARG A 69 5.29 -2.91 -4.67
C ARG A 69 6.77 -3.07 -4.36
N GLN A 70 7.11 -3.65 -3.21
CA GLN A 70 8.50 -3.91 -2.83
C GLN A 70 9.18 -4.91 -3.79
N LEU A 71 8.47 -5.97 -4.18
CA LEU A 71 8.98 -6.96 -5.15
C LEU A 71 9.25 -6.31 -6.50
N ALA A 72 8.31 -5.54 -7.04
CA ALA A 72 8.48 -4.84 -8.32
C ALA A 72 9.66 -3.84 -8.27
N GLN A 73 9.82 -3.10 -7.17
CA GLN A 73 10.98 -2.22 -6.98
C GLN A 73 12.30 -3.01 -6.98
N ARG A 74 12.35 -4.14 -6.29
CA ARG A 74 13.53 -5.01 -6.25
C ARG A 74 13.89 -5.58 -7.62
N GLU A 75 12.90 -6.05 -8.38
CA GLU A 75 13.11 -6.55 -9.75
C GLU A 75 13.63 -5.45 -10.67
N GLY A 76 13.08 -4.23 -10.59
CA GLY A 76 13.57 -3.08 -11.33
C GLY A 76 15.05 -2.76 -11.04
N LEU A 77 15.44 -2.83 -9.76
CA LEU A 77 16.84 -2.64 -9.35
C LEU A 77 17.74 -3.76 -9.89
N GLN A 78 17.31 -5.02 -9.84
CA GLN A 78 18.07 -6.16 -10.39
C GLN A 78 18.27 -6.02 -11.89
N ASN A 79 17.21 -5.66 -12.63
CA ASN A 79 17.29 -5.46 -14.07
C ASN A 79 18.23 -4.31 -14.45
N ARG A 80 18.18 -3.20 -13.70
CA ARG A 80 19.10 -2.07 -13.89
C ARG A 80 20.54 -2.48 -13.62
N LEU A 81 20.80 -3.18 -12.51
CA LEU A 81 22.13 -3.68 -12.17
C LEU A 81 22.67 -4.64 -13.24
N ALA A 82 21.85 -5.59 -13.68
CA ALA A 82 22.22 -6.53 -14.73
C ALA A 82 22.53 -5.82 -16.06
N SER A 83 21.77 -4.77 -16.41
CA SER A 83 22.04 -3.94 -17.58
C SER A 83 23.36 -3.17 -17.44
N GLN A 84 23.64 -2.59 -16.27
CA GLN A 84 24.89 -1.88 -16.01
C GLN A 84 26.10 -2.80 -16.12
N ILE A 85 26.02 -4.02 -15.56
CA ILE A 85 27.08 -5.03 -15.66
C ILE A 85 27.34 -5.39 -17.12
N ARG A 86 26.29 -5.69 -17.91
CA ARG A 86 26.43 -6.00 -19.35
C ARG A 86 27.05 -4.86 -20.15
N GLN A 87 26.74 -3.61 -19.83
CA GLN A 87 27.29 -2.44 -20.51
C GLN A 87 28.75 -2.18 -20.15
N SER A 88 29.11 -2.36 -18.88
CA SER A 88 30.48 -2.19 -18.38
C SER A 88 31.41 -3.32 -18.86
N LEU A 89 30.93 -4.57 -18.83
CA LEU A 89 31.64 -5.75 -19.30
C LEU A 89 31.45 -5.99 -20.81
N LYS A 90 31.37 -4.94 -21.64
CA LYS A 90 31.51 -5.12 -23.10
C LYS A 90 32.93 -5.59 -23.40
N LEU A 91 33.12 -6.90 -23.23
CA LEU A 91 34.36 -7.63 -23.39
C LEU A 91 34.97 -7.37 -24.76
N GLU A 92 34.14 -7.20 -25.79
CA GLU A 92 34.57 -6.81 -27.14
C GLU A 92 35.25 -5.44 -27.18
N THR A 93 34.74 -4.45 -26.45
CA THR A 93 35.35 -3.11 -26.37
C THR A 93 36.65 -3.18 -25.59
N ILE A 94 36.68 -3.88 -24.45
CA ILE A 94 37.87 -4.00 -23.61
C ILE A 94 38.98 -4.75 -24.37
N LEU A 95 38.67 -5.88 -25.03
CA LEU A 95 39.65 -6.61 -25.84
C LEU A 95 40.10 -5.83 -27.07
N LYS A 96 39.20 -5.14 -27.78
CA LYS A 96 39.59 -4.30 -28.93
C LYS A 96 40.56 -3.20 -28.51
N THR A 97 40.27 -2.49 -27.42
CA THR A 97 41.16 -1.43 -26.92
C THR A 97 42.50 -2.02 -26.48
N ALA A 98 42.51 -3.13 -25.73
CA ALA A 98 43.75 -3.76 -25.28
C ALA A 98 44.62 -4.27 -26.44
N VAL A 99 44.01 -4.92 -27.45
CA VAL A 99 44.74 -5.38 -28.65
C VAL A 99 45.30 -4.18 -29.44
N GLN A 100 44.52 -3.10 -29.54
CA GLN A 100 44.97 -1.88 -30.22
C GLN A 100 46.15 -1.24 -29.49
N GLU A 101 46.09 -1.12 -28.16
CA GLU A 101 47.20 -0.60 -27.34
C GLU A 101 48.46 -1.46 -27.49
N VAL A 102 48.35 -2.79 -27.43
CA VAL A 102 49.51 -3.69 -27.63
C VAL A 102 50.12 -3.50 -29.02
N ARG A 103 49.29 -3.39 -30.06
CA ARG A 103 49.75 -3.21 -31.44
C ARG A 103 50.43 -1.86 -31.64
N GLU A 104 49.91 -0.79 -31.05
CA GLU A 104 50.56 0.54 -31.06
C GLU A 104 51.90 0.48 -30.35
N THR A 105 51.95 -0.08 -29.14
CA THR A 105 53.18 -0.16 -28.34
C THR A 105 54.27 -0.96 -29.04
N LEU A 106 53.93 -2.11 -29.64
CA LEU A 106 54.87 -2.92 -30.43
C LEU A 106 55.29 -2.23 -31.74
N GLY A 107 54.39 -1.48 -32.38
CA GLY A 107 54.70 -0.69 -33.57
C GLY A 107 55.70 0.43 -33.28
N THR A 108 55.62 1.07 -32.11
CA THR A 108 56.56 2.13 -31.70
C THR A 108 57.95 1.61 -31.34
N ILE A 109 58.07 0.34 -30.91
CA ILE A 109 59.36 -0.31 -30.59
C ILE A 109 60.08 -0.83 -31.85
N ALA A 110 59.35 -1.02 -32.96
CA ALA A 110 59.87 -1.56 -34.21
C ALA A 110 60.40 -0.47 -35.19
N HIS A 111 60.49 0.79 -34.76
CA HIS A 111 61.09 1.92 -35.47
C HIS A 111 62.23 2.51 -34.64
#